data_AF-A0A949FZF8-F1
#
_entry.id   AF-A0A949FZF8-F1
#
_cell.length_a   1.000
_cell.length_b   1.000
_cell.length_c   1.000
_cell.angle_alpha   90.00
_cell.angle_beta   90.00
_cell.angle_gamma   90.00
#
_symmetry.space_group_name_H-M   'P 1'
#
loop_
_entity.id
_entity.type
_entity.pdbx_description
1 polymer ?
#
loop_
_entity_poly.entity_id
_entity_poly.type
_entity_poly.pdbx_seq_one_letter_code
_entity_poly.pdbx_strand_id
1 'polypeptide(L)'
;MENLPARRASRAALVAAAAVWLALLVGPPAYLLRCRSAWLASLERPEAQAQWDEFRDAMRGQTGRGGPVQRKVPKSAEPPLRVWLRDYAWLAITAWVVLGGTLGLFTGLFAFGAAAPGGRPASATEDQPRRGRDDEEQDDGDAEDAEKRRHGS
;
A
#
# COMPACT_ATOMS: atom_id res chain seq x y z
N MET A 1 1.06 26.61 -27.59
CA MET A 1 0.79 27.34 -26.34
C MET A 1 0.47 26.30 -25.27
N GLU A 2 1.37 26.19 -24.32
CA GLU A 2 1.52 25.04 -23.41
C GLU A 2 0.57 25.15 -22.20
N ASN A 3 -0.01 24.03 -21.77
CA ASN A 3 -0.97 23.93 -20.66
C ASN A 3 -0.34 24.24 -19.29
N LEU A 4 -0.07 25.52 -19.00
CA LEU A 4 0.39 25.99 -17.69
C LEU A 4 -0.63 25.81 -16.53
N PRO A 5 -1.96 25.99 -16.70
CA PRO A 5 -2.89 25.83 -15.57
C PRO A 5 -3.03 24.37 -15.12
N ALA A 6 -3.00 23.42 -16.06
CA ALA A 6 -3.15 21.99 -15.76
C ALA A 6 -1.98 21.44 -14.92
N ARG A 7 -0.73 21.87 -15.22
CA ARG A 7 0.46 21.45 -14.46
C ARG A 7 0.46 22.01 -13.03
N ARG A 8 -0.05 23.23 -12.82
CA ARG A 8 -0.17 23.84 -11.48
C ARG A 8 -1.25 23.15 -10.64
N ALA A 9 -2.41 22.85 -11.24
CA ALA A 9 -3.49 22.13 -10.57
C ALA A 9 -3.06 20.72 -10.14
N SER A 10 -2.33 20.00 -11.01
CA SER A 10 -1.79 18.66 -10.69
C SER A 10 -0.75 18.69 -9.55
N ARG A 11 0.15 19.67 -9.54
CA ARG A 11 1.11 19.85 -8.43
C ARG A 11 0.43 20.19 -7.12
N ALA A 12 -0.57 21.09 -7.14
CA ALA A 12 -1.33 21.43 -5.95
C ALA A 12 -2.07 20.22 -5.37
N ALA A 13 -2.67 19.38 -6.23
CA ALA A 13 -3.32 18.14 -5.81
C ALA A 13 -2.35 17.14 -5.16
N LEU A 14 -1.14 16.98 -5.73
CA LEU A 14 -0.10 16.11 -5.15
C LEU A 14 0.37 16.63 -3.79
N VAL A 15 0.60 17.93 -3.65
CA VAL A 15 0.98 18.54 -2.38
C VAL A 15 -0.13 18.38 -1.33
N ALA A 16 -1.39 18.59 -1.71
CA ALA A 16 -2.52 18.39 -0.83
C ALA A 16 -2.64 16.93 -0.39
N ALA A 17 -2.51 15.97 -1.31
CA ALA A 17 -2.52 14.54 -1.00
C ALA A 17 -1.37 14.14 -0.06
N ALA A 18 -0.15 14.64 -0.30
CA ALA A 18 0.99 14.40 0.57
C ALA A 18 0.79 15.02 1.97
N ALA A 19 0.23 16.22 2.05
CA ALA A 19 -0.08 16.87 3.33
C ALA A 19 -1.13 16.09 4.13
N VAL A 20 -2.21 15.63 3.47
CA VAL A 20 -3.23 14.78 4.09
C VAL A 20 -2.61 13.46 4.54
N TRP A 21 -1.76 12.83 3.72
CA TRP A 21 -1.08 11.60 4.10
C TRP A 21 -0.19 11.79 5.33
N LEU A 22 0.60 12.86 5.35
CA LEU A 22 1.45 13.19 6.49
C LEU A 22 0.61 13.46 7.74
N ALA A 23 -0.51 14.17 7.61
CA ALA A 23 -1.44 14.39 8.72
C ALA A 23 -2.03 13.09 9.25
N LEU A 24 -2.35 12.12 8.39
CA LEU A 24 -2.81 10.78 8.79
C LEU A 24 -1.71 9.94 9.43
N LEU A 25 -0.46 10.10 9.00
CA LEU A 25 0.67 9.37 9.54
C LEU A 25 1.07 9.90 10.94
N VAL A 26 1.09 11.23 11.10
CA VAL A 26 1.56 11.92 12.32
C VAL A 26 0.43 12.15 13.32
N GLY A 27 -0.79 12.40 12.85
CA GLY A 27 -1.94 12.80 13.66
C GLY A 27 -2.27 11.80 14.77
N PRO A 28 -2.53 10.51 14.47
CA PRO A 28 -2.90 9.53 15.50
C PRO A 28 -1.79 9.31 16.54
N PRO A 29 -0.50 9.14 16.19
CA PRO A 29 0.58 9.10 17.18
C PRO A 29 0.68 10.37 18.04
N ALA A 30 0.57 11.55 17.43
CA ALA A 30 0.64 12.82 18.17
C ALA A 30 -0.54 12.98 19.13
N TYR A 31 -1.75 12.61 18.69
CA TYR A 31 -2.94 12.62 19.54
C TYR A 31 -2.81 11.65 20.71
N LEU A 32 -2.35 10.42 20.44
CA LEU A 32 -2.10 9.42 21.47
C LEU A 32 -1.09 9.93 22.51
N LEU A 33 0.05 10.49 22.08
CA LEU A 33 1.06 11.03 22.99
C LEU A 33 0.54 12.21 23.81
N ARG A 34 -0.30 13.07 23.22
CA ARG A 34 -0.91 14.21 23.92
C ARG A 34 -1.87 13.76 25.02
N CYS A 35 -2.69 12.73 24.77
CA CYS A 35 -3.67 12.22 25.73
C CYS A 35 -3.08 11.18 26.71
N ARG A 36 -1.94 10.58 26.38
CA ARG A 36 -1.30 9.50 27.14
C ARG A 36 -1.12 9.82 28.62
N SER A 37 -0.66 11.01 28.96
CA SER A 37 -0.43 11.40 30.36
C SER A 37 -1.73 11.50 31.16
N ALA A 38 -2.78 12.10 30.57
CA ALA A 38 -4.09 12.21 31.20
C ALA A 38 -4.74 10.83 31.40
N TRP A 39 -4.63 9.94 30.41
CA TRP A 39 -5.13 8.57 30.51
C TRP A 39 -4.35 7.76 31.54
N LEU A 40 -3.02 7.83 31.53
CA LEU A 40 -2.20 7.18 32.56
C LEU A 40 -2.57 7.69 33.96
N ALA A 41 -2.66 9.01 34.16
CA ALA A 41 -3.04 9.58 35.45
C ALA A 41 -4.43 9.10 35.94
N SER A 42 -5.37 8.84 35.03
CA SER A 42 -6.66 8.24 35.39
C SER A 42 -6.57 6.76 35.78
N LEU A 43 -5.63 6.02 35.19
CA LEU A 43 -5.41 4.59 35.42
C LEU A 43 -4.48 4.31 36.62
N GLU A 44 -3.74 5.31 37.08
CA GLU A 44 -2.90 5.24 38.29
C GLU A 44 -3.68 5.49 39.58
N ARG A 45 -4.95 5.89 39.45
CA ARG A 45 -5.84 6.09 40.59
C ARG A 45 -6.07 4.79 41.36
N PRO A 46 -6.08 4.84 42.71
CA PRO A 46 -6.29 3.65 43.53
C PRO A 46 -7.65 2.98 43.25
N GLU A 47 -8.67 3.74 42.84
CA GLU A 47 -9.98 3.20 42.46
C GLU A 47 -9.91 2.30 41.22
N ALA A 48 -9.05 2.63 40.25
CA ALA A 48 -8.86 1.82 39.04
C ALA A 48 -8.17 0.49 39.35
N GLN A 49 -7.22 0.50 40.29
CA GLN A 49 -6.58 -0.72 40.80
C GLN A 49 -7.59 -1.57 41.60
N ALA A 50 -8.39 -0.96 42.47
CA ALA A 50 -9.39 -1.66 43.26
C ALA A 50 -10.45 -2.34 42.38
N GLN A 51 -10.93 -1.66 41.32
CA GLN A 51 -11.84 -2.27 40.34
C GLN A 51 -11.20 -3.46 39.60
N TRP A 52 -9.91 -3.36 39.29
CA TRP A 52 -9.18 -4.46 38.66
C TRP A 52 -9.01 -5.65 39.60
N ASP A 53 -8.72 -5.40 40.87
CA ASP A 53 -8.57 -6.44 41.89
C ASP A 53 -9.91 -7.12 42.18
N GLU A 54 -11.01 -6.36 42.29
CA GLU A 54 -12.37 -6.90 42.40
C GLU A 54 -12.72 -7.81 41.22
N PHE A 55 -12.41 -7.38 39.99
CA PHE A 55 -12.60 -8.20 38.80
C PHE A 55 -11.79 -9.51 38.87
N ARG A 56 -10.52 -9.44 39.29
CA ARG A 56 -9.67 -10.63 39.45
C ARG A 56 -10.20 -11.57 40.52
N ASP A 57 -10.73 -11.04 41.61
CA ASP A 57 -11.29 -11.82 42.71
C ASP A 57 -12.61 -12.48 42.32
N ALA A 58 -13.49 -11.76 41.60
CA ALA A 58 -14.69 -12.31 41.00
C ALA A 58 -14.39 -13.43 39.99
N MET A 59 -13.31 -13.30 39.22
CA MET A 59 -12.84 -14.35 38.31
C MET A 59 -12.26 -15.56 39.07
N ARG A 60 -11.50 -15.33 40.16
CA ARG A 60 -11.02 -16.41 41.05
C ARG A 60 -12.18 -17.21 41.64
N GLY A 61 -13.22 -16.54 42.13
CA GLY A 61 -14.42 -17.21 42.67
C GLY A 61 -15.22 -18.01 41.64
N GLN A 62 -15.03 -17.76 40.34
CA GLN A 62 -15.61 -18.53 39.24
C GLN A 62 -14.68 -19.66 38.74
N THR A 63 -13.41 -19.65 39.15
CA THR A 63 -12.42 -20.66 38.76
C THR A 63 -12.54 -21.87 39.71
N GLY A 64 -12.62 -23.09 39.19
CA GLY A 64 -12.75 -24.30 40.01
C GLY A 64 -14.19 -24.72 40.38
N ARG A 65 -15.23 -23.95 40.05
CA ARG A 65 -16.59 -24.49 39.94
C ARG A 65 -16.61 -25.36 38.69
N GLY A 66 -16.72 -26.68 38.83
CA GLY A 66 -16.51 -27.70 37.79
C GLY A 66 -17.43 -27.64 36.57
N GLY A 67 -17.48 -26.51 35.88
CA GLY A 67 -18.07 -26.34 34.56
C GLY A 67 -17.03 -26.58 33.46
N PRO A 68 -17.48 -26.91 32.24
CA PRO A 68 -16.61 -27.30 31.12
C PRO A 68 -15.61 -26.22 30.68
N VAL A 69 -15.82 -24.95 31.06
CA VAL A 69 -14.90 -23.85 30.77
C VAL A 69 -14.28 -23.32 32.06
N GLN A 70 -13.05 -23.75 32.33
CA GLN A 70 -12.25 -23.15 33.39
C GLN A 70 -11.72 -21.81 32.90
N ARG A 71 -12.26 -20.71 33.44
CA ARG A 71 -11.75 -19.36 33.13
C ARG A 71 -10.41 -19.15 33.81
N LYS A 72 -9.38 -18.80 33.03
CA LYS A 72 -8.06 -18.47 33.57
C LYS A 72 -8.13 -17.10 34.23
N VAL A 73 -7.77 -17.04 35.51
CA VAL A 73 -7.55 -15.77 36.20
C VAL A 73 -6.41 -15.04 35.46
N PRO A 74 -6.58 -13.75 35.11
CA PRO A 74 -5.50 -12.96 34.52
C PRO A 74 -4.22 -13.06 35.37
N LYS A 75 -3.04 -13.16 34.76
CA LYS A 75 -1.77 -13.20 35.52
C LYS A 75 -1.26 -11.81 35.93
N SER A 76 -1.66 -10.76 35.22
CA SER A 76 -1.16 -9.39 35.45
C SER A 76 -1.73 -8.77 36.73
N ALA A 77 -0.85 -8.35 37.64
CA ALA A 77 -1.21 -7.59 38.84
C ALA A 77 -1.72 -6.18 38.52
N GLU A 78 -1.24 -5.59 37.42
CA GLU A 78 -1.67 -4.27 36.95
C GLU A 78 -2.76 -4.39 35.87
N PRO A 79 -3.64 -3.37 35.74
CA PRO A 79 -4.60 -3.29 34.65
C PRO A 79 -3.89 -3.34 33.29
N PRO A 80 -4.34 -4.20 32.36
CA PRO A 80 -3.63 -4.42 31.09
C PRO A 80 -3.54 -3.16 30.23
N LEU A 81 -4.54 -2.28 30.31
CA LEU A 81 -4.55 -1.00 29.60
C LEU A 81 -3.44 -0.06 30.09
N ARG A 82 -3.13 -0.08 31.40
CA ARG A 82 -2.03 0.69 31.99
C ARG A 82 -0.69 0.20 31.45
N VAL A 83 -0.47 -1.12 31.46
CA VAL A 83 0.75 -1.75 30.93
C VAL A 83 0.92 -1.41 29.44
N TRP A 84 -0.16 -1.49 28.65
CA TRP A 84 -0.12 -1.16 27.23
C TRP A 84 0.28 0.31 26.97
N LEU A 85 -0.35 1.26 27.67
CA LEU A 85 -0.04 2.69 27.55
C LEU A 85 1.37 3.04 28.04
N ARG A 86 1.85 2.37 29.09
CA ARG A 86 3.18 2.62 29.66
C ARG A 86 4.28 2.05 28.77
N ASP A 87 4.18 0.76 28.44
CA ASP A 87 5.31 -0.03 27.93
C ASP A 87 5.25 -0.28 26.41
N TYR A 88 4.04 -0.29 25.81
CA TYR A 88 3.85 -0.67 24.41
C TYR A 88 3.42 0.48 23.48
N ALA A 89 3.21 1.69 24.01
CA ALA A 89 2.81 2.85 23.20
C ALA A 89 3.82 3.15 22.08
N TRP A 90 5.13 3.07 22.36
CA TRP A 90 6.17 3.27 21.34
C TRP A 90 6.16 2.17 20.28
N LEU A 91 5.97 0.92 20.67
CA LEU A 91 5.87 -0.19 19.73
C LEU A 91 4.68 0.03 18.77
N ALA A 92 3.54 0.48 19.28
CA ALA A 92 2.37 0.80 18.47
C ALA A 92 2.64 1.96 17.49
N ILE A 93 3.31 3.03 17.95
CA ILE A 93 3.69 4.16 17.11
C ILE A 93 4.66 3.72 16.00
N THR A 94 5.69 2.93 16.33
CA THR A 94 6.66 2.44 15.36
C THR A 94 5.96 1.55 14.32
N ALA A 95 5.11 0.61 14.74
CA ALA A 95 4.35 -0.23 13.83
C ALA A 95 3.45 0.60 12.91
N TRP A 96 2.76 1.61 13.46
CA TRP A 96 1.93 2.53 12.69
C TRP A 96 2.73 3.28 11.62
N VAL A 97 3.87 3.86 12.00
CA VAL A 97 4.73 4.61 11.09
C VAL A 97 5.34 3.72 10.02
N VAL A 98 5.75 2.50 10.37
CA VAL A 98 6.33 1.55 9.40
C VAL A 98 5.28 1.10 8.40
N LEU A 99 4.10 0.65 8.86
CA LEU A 99 3.04 0.18 7.98
C LEU A 99 2.46 1.32 7.12
N GLY A 100 2.15 2.46 7.75
CA GLY A 100 1.67 3.64 7.05
C GLY A 100 2.71 4.21 6.09
N GLY A 101 3.98 4.28 6.49
CA GLY A 101 5.07 4.73 5.62
C GLY A 101 5.25 3.82 4.41
N THR A 102 5.22 2.49 4.61
CA THR A 102 5.32 1.51 3.54
C THR A 102 4.16 1.65 2.56
N LEU A 103 2.92 1.73 3.07
CA LEU A 103 1.74 1.91 2.23
C LEU A 103 1.79 3.21 1.43
N GLY A 104 2.22 4.31 2.06
CA GLY A 104 2.37 5.61 1.41
C GLY A 104 3.42 5.59 0.31
N LEU A 105 4.55 4.92 0.56
CA LEU A 105 5.62 4.73 -0.42
C LEU A 105 5.12 3.97 -1.66
N PHE A 106 4.48 2.81 -1.47
CA PHE A 106 3.95 2.03 -2.60
C PHE A 106 2.86 2.77 -3.36
N THR A 107 1.96 3.45 -2.65
CA THR A 107 0.91 4.27 -3.28
C THR A 107 1.53 5.40 -4.10
N GLY A 108 2.57 6.06 -3.58
CA GLY A 108 3.30 7.11 -4.27
C GLY A 108 4.04 6.60 -5.52
N LEU A 109 4.71 5.45 -5.41
CA LEU A 109 5.38 4.80 -6.55
C LEU A 109 4.38 4.40 -7.64
N PHE A 110 3.22 3.86 -7.26
CA PHE A 110 2.16 3.51 -8.19
C PHE A 110 1.58 4.74 -8.89
N ALA A 111 1.28 5.79 -8.14
CA ALA A 111 0.77 7.05 -8.70
C ALA A 111 1.81 7.72 -9.62
N PHE A 112 3.09 7.70 -9.25
CA PHE A 112 4.17 8.22 -10.08
C PHE A 112 4.33 7.40 -11.37
N GLY A 113 4.29 6.05 -11.28
CA GLY A 113 4.34 5.17 -12.44
C GLY A 113 3.17 5.37 -13.40
N ALA A 114 1.95 5.50 -12.87
CA ALA A 114 0.75 5.73 -13.68
C ALA A 114 0.74 7.11 -14.35
N ALA A 115 1.34 8.13 -13.72
CA ALA A 115 1.42 9.49 -14.24
C ALA A 115 2.69 9.76 -15.07
N ALA A 116 3.63 8.82 -15.13
CA ALA A 116 4.88 8.98 -15.86
C ALA A 116 4.60 9.09 -17.38
N PRO A 117 5.01 10.18 -18.07
CA PRO A 117 4.73 10.39 -19.51
C PRO A 117 5.40 9.41 -20.49
N GLY A 118 5.92 8.27 -20.03
CA GLY A 118 6.74 7.33 -20.81
C GLY A 118 6.24 5.89 -20.81
N GLY A 119 5.13 5.57 -20.13
CA GLY A 119 4.53 4.23 -20.12
C GLY A 119 3.78 3.88 -21.40
N ARG A 120 4.38 4.09 -22.58
CA ARG A 120 3.97 3.31 -23.74
C ARG A 120 4.49 1.89 -23.43
N PRO A 121 3.65 0.86 -23.29
CA PRO A 121 4.18 -0.49 -23.33
C PRO A 121 4.94 -0.53 -24.67
N ALA A 122 6.26 -0.75 -24.58
CA ALA A 122 6.95 -1.35 -25.69
C ALA A 122 6.28 -2.73 -25.82
N SER A 123 5.16 -2.77 -26.54
CA SER A 123 4.83 -3.88 -27.41
C SER A 123 6.08 -4.02 -28.28
N ALA A 124 7.03 -4.80 -27.75
CA ALA A 124 8.16 -5.30 -28.47
C ALA A 124 7.56 -5.96 -29.69
N THR A 125 7.63 -5.23 -30.80
CA THR A 125 8.01 -5.75 -32.10
C THR A 125 7.83 -7.25 -32.18
N GLU A 126 6.58 -7.69 -32.33
CA GLU A 126 6.29 -9.03 -32.80
C GLU A 126 6.61 -9.01 -34.30
N ASP A 127 7.90 -9.22 -34.53
CA ASP A 127 8.43 -10.03 -35.61
C ASP A 127 7.86 -9.73 -37.00
N GLN A 128 8.40 -8.68 -37.63
CA GLN A 128 8.52 -8.66 -39.08
C GLN A 128 9.89 -9.28 -39.42
N PRO A 129 9.98 -10.59 -39.71
CA PRO A 129 11.16 -11.11 -40.36
C PRO A 129 11.10 -10.64 -41.80
N ARG A 130 11.99 -9.70 -42.06
CA ARG A 130 12.54 -9.32 -43.36
C ARG A 130 12.96 -10.60 -44.13
N ARG A 131 12.04 -11.25 -44.84
CA ARG A 131 12.34 -12.10 -46.02
C ARG A 131 12.48 -11.12 -47.18
N GLY A 132 13.70 -10.77 -47.58
CA GLY A 132 14.42 -11.52 -48.62
C GLY A 132 13.68 -11.28 -49.93
N ARG A 133 13.86 -10.14 -50.61
CA ARG A 133 14.89 -9.94 -51.65
C ARG A 133 15.02 -11.19 -52.53
N ASP A 134 13.96 -11.61 -53.21
CA ASP A 134 14.00 -12.66 -54.25
C ASP A 134 12.80 -12.60 -55.24
N ASP A 135 12.22 -11.43 -55.57
CA ASP A 135 11.07 -11.35 -56.51
C ASP A 135 11.25 -10.33 -57.66
N GLU A 136 12.49 -9.98 -58.05
CA GLU A 136 12.76 -9.09 -59.20
C GLU A 136 13.12 -9.85 -60.51
N GLU A 137 12.99 -11.18 -60.55
CA GLU A 137 13.46 -12.00 -61.68
C GLU A 137 12.32 -12.90 -62.22
N GLN A 138 11.17 -12.29 -62.55
CA GLN A 138 10.06 -13.01 -63.17
C GLN A 138 9.02 -12.11 -63.85
N ASP A 139 9.44 -11.16 -64.70
CA ASP A 139 8.52 -10.55 -65.68
C ASP A 139 9.17 -10.04 -66.97
N ASP A 140 10.45 -10.37 -67.22
CA ASP A 140 11.12 -10.11 -68.51
C ASP A 140 11.08 -11.33 -69.46
N GLY A 141 10.52 -12.46 -69.01
CA GLY A 141 10.44 -13.73 -69.77
C GLY A 141 9.24 -13.85 -70.72
N ASP A 142 8.17 -13.07 -70.52
CA ASP A 142 6.94 -13.21 -71.30
C ASP A 142 6.92 -12.36 -72.59
N ALA A 143 7.94 -11.52 -72.81
CA ALA A 143 8.08 -10.75 -74.05
C ALA A 143 8.74 -11.54 -75.20
N GLU A 144 9.64 -12.51 -74.91
CA GLU A 144 10.36 -13.25 -75.96
C GLU A 144 9.53 -14.39 -76.60
N ASP A 145 8.56 -14.97 -75.89
CA ASP A 145 7.71 -16.05 -76.44
C ASP A 145 6.54 -15.54 -77.31
N ALA A 146 6.21 -14.25 -77.22
CA ALA A 146 5.21 -13.62 -78.09
C ALA A 146 5.75 -13.31 -79.49
N GLU A 147 7.06 -13.11 -79.64
CA GLU A 147 7.71 -12.78 -80.93
C GLU A 147 7.99 -14.05 -81.76
N LYS A 148 8.32 -15.18 -81.11
CA LYS A 148 8.56 -16.46 -81.79
C LYS A 148 7.31 -17.07 -82.43
N ARG A 149 6.10 -16.76 -81.93
CA ARG A 149 4.83 -17.21 -82.54
C ARG A 149 4.38 -16.39 -83.76
N ARG A 150 5.01 -15.25 -84.06
CA ARG A 150 4.69 -14.43 -85.24
C ARG A 150 5.59 -14.70 -86.45
N HIS A 151 6.70 -15.42 -86.28
CA HIS A 151 7.64 -15.77 -87.35
C HIS A 151 7.69 -17.28 -87.69
N GLY A 152 6.79 -18.07 -87.10
CA GLY A 152 6.77 -19.53 -87.23
C GLY A 152 5.41 -20.13 -87.57
N SER A 153 4.61 -19.48 -88.42
CA SER A 153 3.61 -20.12 -89.30
C SER A 153 3.00 -19.14 -90.28
#